data_AF-A0ABD0Y6A6-F1
#
_entry.id   AF-A0ABD0Y6A6-F1
#
_cell.length_a   1.000
_cell.length_b   1.000
_cell.length_c   1.000
_cell.angle_alpha   90.00
_cell.angle_beta   90.00
_cell.angle_gamma   90.00
#
_symmetry.space_group_name_H-M   'P 1'
#
loop_
_entity.id
_entity.type
_entity.pdbx_description
1 polymer ?
#
loop_
_entity_poly.entity_id
_entity_poly.type
_entity_poly.pdbx_seq_one_letter_code
_entity_poly.pdbx_strand_id
1 'polypeptide(L)'
;MPSDVVAGYQSRRVWCSKQKDPSTEVSEDLCDGSDEPAHTQTCASVPCPPQWTMSDWSMCSVTCGEGGSQIRQISCEQVMGSGQSTLLNDSACTDILGAKPATTRPCPETLPCPGWHLGPWKSCDRLCGDGKQRRAVHCFRRVKGKVEIHPDLACSAEKPPSEKDCNLRPCEGVDWVTSDWSGCSKPCGGGDMQRKVLCFKDNAVVNVKECKPETTLFASESCNTHSCGAGNDIC
;
A
#
# COMPACT_ATOMS: atom_id res chain seq x y z
N MET A 1 14.00 -15.53 -28.71
CA MET A 1 14.77 -14.83 -29.74
C MET A 1 13.79 -14.53 -30.88
N PRO A 2 13.25 -13.31 -31.02
CA PRO A 2 12.41 -13.02 -32.17
C PRO A 2 13.32 -12.77 -33.38
N SER A 3 13.00 -13.44 -34.49
CA SER A 3 13.71 -13.32 -35.75
C SER A 3 13.34 -11.99 -36.39
N ASP A 4 14.29 -11.06 -36.48
CA ASP A 4 14.14 -9.82 -37.23
C ASP A 4 13.92 -10.14 -38.72
N VAL A 5 12.69 -10.01 -39.20
CA VAL A 5 12.39 -10.09 -40.64
C VAL A 5 12.46 -8.69 -41.22
N VAL A 6 13.66 -8.31 -41.65
CA VAL A 6 13.89 -7.09 -42.43
C VAL A 6 13.50 -7.36 -43.89
N ALA A 7 12.88 -6.38 -44.56
CA ALA A 7 12.62 -6.42 -45.99
C ALA A 7 13.92 -6.79 -46.75
N GLY A 8 13.89 -7.88 -47.51
CA GLY A 8 15.04 -8.36 -48.26
C GLY A 8 15.06 -7.81 -49.68
N TYR A 9 16.25 -7.62 -50.24
CA TYR A 9 16.44 -7.41 -51.67
C TYR A 9 17.21 -8.61 -52.22
N GLN A 10 16.70 -9.23 -53.28
CA GLN A 10 17.48 -10.19 -54.04
C GLN A 10 18.03 -9.50 -55.29
N SER A 11 19.30 -9.72 -55.55
CA SER A 11 19.98 -9.17 -56.72
C SER A 11 20.20 -10.29 -57.72
N ARG A 12 19.96 -10.01 -59.00
CA ARG A 12 20.31 -10.90 -60.11
C ARG A 12 21.29 -10.19 -61.02
N ARG A 13 22.18 -10.94 -61.64
CA ARG A 13 22.99 -10.43 -62.73
C ARG A 13 22.10 -10.27 -63.97
N VAL A 14 22.04 -9.08 -64.53
CA VAL A 14 21.39 -8.78 -65.81
C VAL A 14 22.49 -8.61 -66.85
N TRP A 15 22.32 -9.21 -68.02
CA TRP A 15 23.28 -9.12 -69.12
C TRP A 15 22.55 -9.07 -70.47
N CYS A 16 23.13 -8.38 -71.44
CA CYS A 16 22.63 -8.35 -72.81
C CYS A 16 22.94 -9.69 -73.50
N SER A 17 21.97 -10.28 -74.21
CA SER A 17 22.14 -11.57 -74.88
C SER A 17 21.41 -11.62 -76.24
N LYS A 18 21.74 -12.62 -77.05
CA LYS A 18 21.09 -12.81 -78.36
C LYS A 18 19.72 -13.46 -78.19
N GLN A 19 18.70 -12.95 -78.88
CA GLN A 19 17.32 -13.47 -78.77
C GLN A 19 17.18 -14.98 -79.09
N LYS A 20 18.02 -15.51 -79.99
CA LYS A 20 18.03 -16.94 -80.37
C LYS A 20 19.03 -17.79 -79.57
N ASP A 21 19.86 -17.16 -78.75
CA ASP A 21 20.84 -17.81 -77.88
C ASP A 21 21.06 -16.99 -76.60
N PRO A 22 20.16 -17.16 -75.61
CA PRO A 22 20.19 -16.40 -74.36
C PRO A 22 21.37 -16.74 -73.45
N SER A 23 22.15 -17.77 -73.77
CA SER A 23 23.33 -18.17 -72.99
C SER A 23 24.58 -17.35 -73.33
N THR A 24 24.58 -16.69 -74.49
CA THR A 24 25.71 -15.89 -74.95
C THR A 24 25.54 -14.43 -74.54
N GLU A 25 26.40 -13.97 -73.64
CA GLU A 25 26.53 -12.57 -73.22
C GLU A 25 27.19 -11.74 -74.34
N VAL A 26 26.58 -10.61 -74.69
CA VAL A 26 27.06 -9.68 -75.72
C VAL A 26 27.18 -8.26 -75.16
N SER A 27 27.76 -7.34 -75.94
CA SER A 27 27.93 -5.93 -75.54
C SER A 27 26.59 -5.28 -75.19
N GLU A 28 26.57 -4.46 -74.15
CA GLU A 28 25.38 -3.73 -73.69
C GLU A 28 24.85 -2.76 -74.76
N ASP A 29 25.74 -2.17 -75.58
CA ASP A 29 25.35 -1.25 -76.67
C ASP A 29 24.43 -1.89 -77.75
N LEU A 30 24.33 -3.23 -77.75
CA LEU A 30 23.46 -3.98 -78.66
C LEU A 30 22.04 -4.17 -78.10
N CYS A 31 21.84 -3.91 -76.81
CA CYS A 31 20.53 -3.88 -76.17
C CYS A 31 20.07 -2.42 -76.02
N ASP A 32 18.76 -2.19 -76.12
CA ASP A 32 18.20 -0.88 -75.76
C ASP A 32 18.17 -0.75 -74.23
N GLY A 33 18.80 0.30 -73.70
CA GLY A 33 18.83 0.56 -72.26
C GLY A 33 17.44 0.82 -71.67
N SER A 34 16.43 1.17 -72.49
CA SER A 34 15.05 1.30 -71.99
C SER A 34 14.40 -0.03 -71.63
N ASP A 35 14.89 -1.13 -72.20
CA ASP A 35 14.36 -2.48 -71.99
C ASP A 35 15.14 -3.26 -70.92
N GLU A 36 16.11 -2.61 -70.27
CA GLU A 36 16.95 -3.23 -69.24
C GLU A 36 16.11 -3.63 -68.00
N PRO A 37 16.07 -4.93 -67.67
CA PRO A 37 15.37 -5.37 -66.46
C PRO A 37 16.06 -4.88 -65.18
N ALA A 38 15.29 -4.61 -64.13
CA ALA A 38 15.86 -4.27 -62.83
C ALA A 38 16.80 -5.36 -62.30
N HIS A 39 17.99 -4.93 -61.85
CA HIS A 39 19.03 -5.78 -61.21
C HIS A 39 18.64 -6.24 -59.81
N THR A 40 17.82 -5.44 -59.14
CA THR A 40 17.31 -5.70 -57.80
C THR A 40 15.81 -5.87 -57.83
N GLN A 41 15.32 -6.88 -57.14
CA GLN A 41 13.89 -7.07 -56.89
C GLN A 41 13.68 -7.27 -55.39
N THR A 42 12.59 -6.72 -54.87
CA THR A 42 12.20 -6.92 -53.47
C THR A 42 11.77 -8.36 -53.24
N CYS A 43 12.25 -8.98 -52.17
CA CYS A 43 11.79 -10.28 -51.68
C CYS A 43 11.23 -10.14 -50.26
N ALA A 44 10.42 -11.11 -49.81
CA ALA A 44 9.62 -11.02 -48.57
C ALA A 44 8.49 -9.97 -48.60
N SER A 45 7.72 -9.91 -49.70
CA SER A 45 6.51 -9.08 -49.80
C SER A 45 5.32 -9.59 -48.96
N VAL A 46 5.42 -10.79 -48.41
CA VAL A 46 4.34 -11.40 -47.62
C VAL A 46 4.41 -10.86 -46.19
N PRO A 47 3.33 -10.25 -45.67
CA PRO A 47 3.26 -9.83 -44.28
C PRO A 47 3.49 -11.01 -43.34
N CYS A 48 4.15 -10.76 -42.21
CA CYS A 48 4.25 -11.75 -41.14
C CYS A 48 2.85 -12.09 -40.61
N PRO A 49 2.62 -13.28 -40.03
CA PRO A 49 1.39 -13.55 -39.31
C PRO A 49 1.17 -12.50 -38.20
N PRO A 50 -0.09 -12.13 -37.91
CA PRO A 50 -0.37 -11.17 -36.85
C PRO A 50 0.02 -11.77 -35.48
N GLN A 51 0.50 -10.91 -34.58
CA GLN A 51 0.97 -11.32 -33.26
C GLN A 51 0.44 -10.40 -32.15
N TRP A 52 0.32 -10.96 -30.95
CA TRP A 52 0.05 -10.18 -29.75
C TRP A 52 1.31 -9.44 -29.29
N THR A 53 1.29 -8.12 -29.40
CA THR A 53 2.31 -7.23 -28.82
C THR A 53 1.84 -6.80 -27.44
N MET A 54 2.70 -6.96 -26.42
CA MET A 54 2.38 -6.67 -25.02
C MET A 54 3.28 -5.55 -24.52
N SER A 55 2.70 -4.53 -23.91
CA SER A 55 3.47 -3.52 -23.18
C SER A 55 4.02 -4.09 -21.87
N ASP A 56 4.93 -3.35 -21.26
CA ASP A 56 5.29 -3.55 -19.87
C ASP A 56 4.07 -3.37 -18.96
N TRP A 57 4.13 -4.02 -17.81
CA TRP A 57 3.15 -3.86 -16.75
C TRP A 57 3.29 -2.49 -16.08
N SER A 58 2.14 -1.87 -15.79
CA SER A 58 2.08 -0.64 -15.00
C SER A 58 2.64 -0.84 -13.59
N MET A 59 2.85 0.26 -12.88
CA MET A 59 3.01 0.22 -11.43
C MET A 59 1.75 -0.36 -10.77
N CYS A 60 1.90 -0.86 -9.54
CA CYS A 60 0.77 -1.36 -8.77
C CYS A 60 -0.22 -0.24 -8.46
N SER A 61 -1.52 -0.52 -8.56
CA SER A 61 -2.59 0.43 -8.23
C SER A 61 -2.61 0.84 -6.76
N VAL A 62 -2.00 0.04 -5.87
CA VAL A 62 -1.82 0.35 -4.45
C VAL A 62 -0.34 0.22 -4.08
N THR A 63 0.09 0.98 -3.07
CA THR A 63 1.47 0.94 -2.55
C THR A 63 1.63 0.05 -1.32
N CYS A 64 0.52 -0.39 -0.73
CA CYS A 64 0.45 -1.23 0.46
C CYS A 64 -0.85 -2.05 0.44
N GLY A 65 -0.91 -3.07 1.29
CA GLY A 65 -2.08 -3.92 1.48
C GLY A 65 -2.32 -4.92 0.35
N GLU A 66 -3.50 -5.52 0.38
CA GLU A 66 -3.95 -6.50 -0.59
C GLU A 66 -4.89 -5.85 -1.63
N GLY A 67 -5.10 -6.53 -2.76
CA GLY A 67 -6.06 -6.07 -3.77
C GLY A 67 -5.50 -5.09 -4.81
N GLY A 68 -4.18 -4.86 -4.81
CA GLY A 68 -3.50 -4.15 -5.88
C GLY A 68 -3.52 -4.91 -7.21
N SER A 69 -3.58 -4.17 -8.31
CA SER A 69 -3.47 -4.72 -9.67
C SER A 69 -2.48 -3.94 -10.52
N GLN A 70 -1.84 -4.63 -11.45
CA GLN A 70 -1.07 -4.04 -12.54
C GLN A 70 -1.84 -4.25 -13.83
N ILE A 71 -1.80 -3.25 -14.70
CA ILE A 71 -2.42 -3.28 -16.02
C ILE A 71 -1.35 -3.18 -17.11
N ARG A 72 -1.60 -3.78 -18.27
CA ARG A 72 -0.78 -3.61 -19.46
C ARG A 72 -1.65 -3.50 -20.70
N GLN A 73 -1.12 -2.87 -21.73
CA GLN A 73 -1.76 -2.80 -23.03
C GLN A 73 -1.33 -4.00 -23.87
N ILE A 74 -2.28 -4.53 -24.65
CA ILE A 74 -2.03 -5.62 -25.59
C ILE A 74 -2.70 -5.26 -26.91
N SER A 75 -1.92 -5.21 -27.97
CA SER A 75 -2.33 -4.90 -29.34
C SER A 75 -2.11 -6.11 -30.23
N CYS A 76 -2.99 -6.31 -31.22
CA CYS A 76 -2.73 -7.22 -32.32
C CYS A 76 -1.99 -6.45 -33.42
N GLU A 77 -0.76 -6.83 -33.72
CA GLU A 77 0.08 -6.13 -34.68
C GLU A 77 0.58 -7.07 -35.77
N GLN A 78 0.65 -6.55 -36.99
CA GLN A 78 1.16 -7.26 -38.15
C GLN A 78 2.31 -6.50 -38.78
N VAL A 79 3.46 -7.15 -38.92
CA VAL A 79 4.61 -6.58 -39.62
C VAL A 79 4.45 -6.85 -41.11
N MET A 80 4.28 -5.79 -41.88
CA MET A 80 4.23 -5.86 -43.35
C MET A 80 5.61 -6.21 -43.91
N GLY A 81 5.66 -6.70 -45.15
CA GLY A 81 6.94 -7.01 -45.83
C GLY A 81 7.90 -5.82 -45.95
N SER A 82 7.40 -4.58 -45.76
CA SER A 82 8.19 -3.34 -45.68
C SER A 82 8.85 -3.10 -44.30
N GLY A 83 8.64 -3.98 -43.31
CA GLY A 83 9.07 -3.79 -41.92
C GLY A 83 8.19 -2.85 -41.10
N GLN A 84 7.14 -2.27 -41.70
CA GLN A 84 6.19 -1.41 -41.00
C GLN A 84 5.17 -2.25 -40.21
N SER A 85 4.98 -1.93 -38.92
CA SER A 85 3.93 -2.53 -38.10
C SER A 85 2.59 -1.81 -38.32
N THR A 86 1.52 -2.59 -38.51
CA THR A 86 0.14 -2.11 -38.57
C THR A 86 -0.68 -2.71 -37.43
N LEU A 87 -1.49 -1.86 -36.79
CA LEU A 87 -2.42 -2.28 -35.75
C LEU A 87 -3.66 -2.92 -36.40
N LEU A 88 -4.00 -4.12 -35.95
CA LEU A 88 -5.17 -4.87 -36.40
C LEU A 88 -6.23 -4.98 -35.30
N ASN A 89 -7.41 -5.45 -35.69
CA ASN A 89 -8.43 -5.86 -34.75
C ASN A 89 -7.99 -7.14 -34.01
N ASP A 90 -8.33 -7.23 -32.73
CA ASP A 90 -8.07 -8.37 -31.84
C ASP A 90 -8.53 -9.71 -32.44
N SER A 91 -9.59 -9.72 -33.26
CA SER A 91 -10.09 -10.94 -33.92
C SER A 91 -9.03 -11.60 -34.82
N ALA A 92 -8.20 -10.81 -35.51
CA ALA A 92 -7.17 -11.33 -36.42
C ALA A 92 -6.11 -12.17 -35.68
N CYS A 93 -5.77 -11.77 -34.45
CA CYS A 93 -4.90 -12.56 -33.59
C CYS A 93 -5.67 -13.67 -32.88
N THR A 94 -6.94 -13.45 -32.49
CA THR A 94 -7.74 -14.43 -31.75
C THR A 94 -8.02 -15.69 -32.56
N ASP A 95 -8.28 -15.55 -33.86
CA ASP A 95 -8.59 -16.65 -34.76
C ASP A 95 -7.38 -17.58 -35.00
N ILE A 96 -6.15 -17.06 -34.85
CA ILE A 96 -4.90 -17.77 -35.15
C ILE A 96 -4.17 -18.21 -33.88
N LEU A 97 -4.05 -17.32 -32.90
CA LEU A 97 -3.27 -17.50 -31.68
C LEU A 97 -4.13 -17.84 -30.45
N GLY A 98 -5.45 -17.73 -30.57
CA GLY A 98 -6.39 -17.92 -29.47
C GLY A 98 -6.58 -16.67 -28.61
N ALA A 99 -7.22 -16.87 -27.44
CA ALA A 99 -7.70 -15.78 -26.59
C ALA A 99 -6.62 -14.75 -26.25
N LYS A 100 -7.02 -13.47 -26.27
CA LYS A 100 -6.18 -12.35 -25.89
C LYS A 100 -5.59 -12.56 -24.49
N PRO A 101 -4.28 -12.40 -24.30
CA PRO A 101 -3.66 -12.58 -22.98
C PRO A 101 -4.22 -11.60 -21.94
N ALA A 102 -4.01 -11.90 -20.65
CA ALA A 102 -4.50 -11.06 -19.56
C ALA A 102 -3.89 -9.65 -19.60
N THR A 103 -4.76 -8.64 -19.54
CA THR A 103 -4.43 -7.21 -19.43
C THR A 103 -4.26 -6.74 -17.99
N THR A 104 -4.68 -7.56 -17.02
CA THR A 104 -4.61 -7.27 -15.58
C THR A 104 -4.01 -8.45 -14.83
N ARG A 105 -3.14 -8.17 -13.86
CA ARG A 105 -2.63 -9.18 -12.92
C ARG A 105 -2.60 -8.63 -11.48
N PRO A 106 -2.66 -9.49 -10.45
CA PRO A 106 -2.48 -9.05 -9.08
C PRO A 106 -1.06 -8.53 -8.86
N CYS A 107 -0.91 -7.58 -7.96
CA CYS A 107 0.40 -7.15 -7.51
C CYS A 107 1.09 -8.23 -6.65
N PRO A 108 2.43 -8.22 -6.59
CA PRO A 108 3.16 -8.97 -5.58
C PRO A 108 2.68 -8.61 -4.16
N GLU A 109 2.85 -9.53 -3.22
CA GLU A 109 2.48 -9.30 -1.81
C GLU A 109 3.19 -8.03 -1.30
N THR A 110 2.40 -7.04 -0.90
CA THR A 110 2.91 -5.76 -0.38
C THR A 110 2.75 -5.69 1.13
N LEU A 111 3.50 -4.80 1.77
CA LEU A 111 3.41 -4.60 3.22
C LEU A 111 2.01 -4.09 3.60
N PRO A 112 1.49 -4.43 4.79
CA PRO A 112 0.19 -3.95 5.24
C PRO A 112 0.15 -2.42 5.28
N CYS A 113 -1.00 -1.84 4.96
CA CYS A 113 -1.16 -0.39 5.00
C CYS A 113 -1.07 0.17 6.43
N PRO A 114 -0.49 1.38 6.59
CA PRO A 114 -0.57 2.10 7.85
C PRO A 114 -2.03 2.37 8.25
N GLY A 115 -2.32 2.24 9.53
CA GLY A 115 -3.63 2.53 10.13
C GLY A 115 -3.53 3.42 11.35
N TRP A 116 -4.67 3.97 11.79
CA TRP A 116 -4.73 4.82 12.98
C TRP A 116 -4.69 3.99 14.26
N HIS A 117 -3.73 4.27 15.13
CA HIS A 117 -3.76 3.77 16.50
C HIS A 117 -4.54 4.74 17.37
N LEU A 118 -5.48 4.20 18.14
CA LEU A 118 -6.24 4.95 19.14
C LEU A 118 -5.81 4.49 20.52
N GLY A 119 -5.06 5.34 21.21
CA GLY A 119 -4.79 5.15 22.62
C GLY A 119 -6.06 5.29 23.47
N PRO A 120 -6.04 4.84 24.74
CA PRO A 120 -7.14 5.07 25.65
C PRO A 120 -7.34 6.57 25.89
N TRP A 121 -8.60 6.94 26.17
CA TRP A 121 -8.91 8.28 26.66
C TRP A 121 -8.29 8.46 28.04
N LYS A 122 -7.55 9.56 28.23
CA LYS A 122 -7.16 10.00 29.57
C LYS A 122 -8.40 10.49 30.33
N SER A 123 -8.26 10.63 31.64
CA SER A 123 -9.28 11.26 32.50
C SER A 123 -9.66 12.65 31.97
N CYS A 124 -10.86 13.10 32.33
CA CYS A 124 -11.29 14.47 32.06
C CYS A 124 -10.26 15.45 32.65
N ASP A 125 -9.96 16.53 31.92
CA ASP A 125 -9.01 17.57 32.37
C ASP A 125 -9.58 18.41 33.53
N ARG A 126 -10.89 18.31 33.77
CA ARG A 126 -11.59 18.82 34.95
C ARG A 126 -12.09 17.69 35.84
N LEU A 127 -12.36 18.03 37.09
CA LEU A 127 -12.91 17.11 38.11
C LEU A 127 -14.41 17.31 38.36
N CYS A 128 -14.96 18.40 37.85
CA CYS A 128 -16.39 18.74 37.85
C CYS A 128 -16.69 19.60 36.61
N GLY A 129 -17.97 19.69 36.26
CA GLY A 129 -18.48 20.46 35.12
C GLY A 129 -17.98 19.97 33.77
N ASP A 130 -18.05 20.86 32.79
CA ASP A 130 -17.66 20.57 31.40
C ASP A 130 -16.14 20.65 31.24
N GLY A 131 -15.53 19.57 30.78
CA GLY A 131 -14.11 19.45 30.49
C GLY A 131 -13.86 18.69 29.19
N LYS A 132 -12.61 18.31 28.97
CA LYS A 132 -12.14 17.62 27.78
C LYS A 132 -11.30 16.40 28.13
N GLN A 133 -11.54 15.29 27.45
CA GLN A 133 -10.67 14.11 27.46
C GLN A 133 -9.75 14.15 26.25
N ARG A 134 -8.49 13.75 26.43
CA ARG A 134 -7.50 13.62 25.36
C ARG A 134 -7.01 12.18 25.23
N ARG A 135 -6.74 11.74 24.00
CA ARG A 135 -6.11 10.45 23.71
C ARG A 135 -4.97 10.61 22.71
N ALA A 136 -4.03 9.66 22.72
CA ALA A 136 -3.02 9.59 21.69
C ALA A 136 -3.62 9.05 20.39
N VAL A 137 -3.37 9.73 19.28
CA VAL A 137 -3.73 9.28 17.92
C VAL A 137 -2.48 9.42 17.06
N HIS A 138 -1.99 8.30 16.53
CA HIS A 138 -0.82 8.28 15.66
C HIS A 138 -0.99 7.25 14.54
N CYS A 139 -0.44 7.54 13.38
CA CYS A 139 -0.40 6.60 12.27
C CYS A 139 0.69 5.56 12.53
N PHE A 140 0.37 4.27 12.36
CA PHE A 140 1.32 3.19 12.57
C PHE A 140 1.13 2.05 11.59
N ARG A 141 2.16 1.22 11.46
CA ARG A 141 2.13 -0.01 10.68
C ARG A 141 2.80 -1.13 11.46
N ARG A 142 2.25 -2.35 11.39
CA ARG A 142 2.86 -3.55 11.98
C ARG A 142 3.55 -4.36 10.89
N VAL A 143 4.85 -4.54 11.01
CA VAL A 143 5.65 -5.38 10.10
C VAL A 143 6.38 -6.44 10.94
N LYS A 144 6.05 -7.72 10.71
CA LYS A 144 6.65 -8.87 11.44
C LYS A 144 6.65 -8.70 12.98
N GLY A 145 5.53 -8.21 13.53
CA GLY A 145 5.37 -7.96 14.97
C GLY A 145 5.96 -6.66 15.50
N LYS A 146 6.80 -5.96 14.72
CA LYS A 146 7.34 -4.64 15.08
C LYS A 146 6.35 -3.54 14.69
N VAL A 147 6.12 -2.60 15.62
CA VAL A 147 5.32 -1.39 15.38
C VAL A 147 6.23 -0.29 14.87
N GLU A 148 5.87 0.29 13.73
CA GLU A 148 6.53 1.45 13.14
C GLU A 148 5.56 2.63 13.15
N ILE A 149 5.99 3.77 13.70
CA ILE A 149 5.20 5.01 13.73
C ILE A 149 5.49 5.80 12.45
N HIS A 150 4.44 6.26 11.78
CA HIS A 150 4.52 7.00 10.53
C HIS A 150 3.89 8.39 10.68
N PRO A 151 4.17 9.33 9.76
CA PRO A 151 3.47 10.59 9.67
C PRO A 151 1.97 10.39 9.40
N ASP A 152 1.14 11.34 9.82
CA ASP A 152 -0.31 11.31 9.64
C ASP A 152 -0.75 11.08 8.17
N LEU A 153 -0.02 11.66 7.21
CA LEU A 153 -0.29 11.53 5.77
C LEU A 153 -0.15 10.09 5.25
N ALA A 154 0.56 9.22 5.96
CA ALA A 154 0.72 7.82 5.57
C ALA A 154 -0.56 6.99 5.78
N CYS A 155 -1.47 7.46 6.64
CA CYS A 155 -2.76 6.86 6.87
C CYS A 155 -3.78 7.51 5.93
N SER A 156 -4.41 6.71 5.06
CA SER A 156 -5.35 7.21 4.04
C SER A 156 -6.69 7.65 4.61
N ALA A 157 -7.11 7.07 5.74
CA ALA A 157 -8.34 7.44 6.42
C ALA A 157 -8.22 8.78 7.16
N GLU A 158 -9.35 9.49 7.31
CA GLU A 158 -9.40 10.73 8.09
C GLU A 158 -8.88 10.50 9.51
N LYS A 159 -8.09 11.46 10.01
CA LYS A 159 -7.50 11.39 11.34
C LYS A 159 -8.60 11.42 12.41
N PRO A 160 -8.72 10.38 13.24
CA PRO A 160 -9.72 10.36 14.30
C PRO A 160 -9.47 11.46 15.35
N PRO A 161 -10.51 11.94 16.05
CA PRO A 161 -10.36 13.00 17.03
C PRO A 161 -9.47 12.54 18.18
N SER A 162 -8.54 13.42 18.57
CA SER A 162 -7.67 13.25 19.74
C SER A 162 -8.25 13.89 21.01
N GLU A 163 -9.36 14.61 20.89
CA GLU A 163 -10.04 15.31 21.97
C GLU A 163 -11.56 15.08 21.87
N LYS A 164 -12.24 14.96 23.01
CA LYS A 164 -13.71 14.96 23.10
C LYS A 164 -14.15 15.63 24.40
N ASP A 165 -15.37 16.14 24.42
CA ASP A 165 -15.94 16.74 25.63
C ASP A 165 -16.34 15.67 26.66
N CYS A 166 -16.22 16.02 27.94
CA CYS A 166 -16.68 15.24 29.09
C CYS A 166 -17.45 16.16 30.03
N ASN A 167 -18.66 15.79 30.40
CA ASN A 167 -19.48 16.55 31.34
C ASN A 167 -19.56 15.77 32.64
N LEU A 168 -18.89 16.28 33.66
CA LEU A 168 -18.93 15.76 35.02
C LEU A 168 -20.03 16.48 35.80
N ARG A 169 -20.25 16.05 37.04
CA ARG A 169 -21.18 16.70 37.97
C ARG A 169 -20.91 18.20 38.12
N PRO A 170 -21.92 19.07 38.36
CA PRO A 170 -21.73 20.50 38.55
C PRO A 170 -20.66 20.83 39.59
N CYS A 171 -19.91 21.92 39.39
CA CYS A 171 -18.88 22.39 40.32
C CYS A 171 -19.47 23.15 41.54
N GLU A 172 -20.64 22.75 42.01
CA GLU A 172 -21.29 23.41 43.14
C GLU A 172 -21.00 22.66 44.43
N GLY A 173 -20.21 23.28 45.31
CA GLY A 173 -19.90 22.77 46.65
C GLY A 173 -18.43 22.40 46.87
N VAL A 174 -18.19 21.71 47.98
CA VAL A 174 -16.91 21.12 48.36
C VAL A 174 -16.95 19.63 48.05
N ASP A 175 -15.97 19.16 47.28
CA ASP A 175 -15.97 17.79 46.76
C ASP A 175 -14.70 17.02 47.12
N TRP A 176 -14.89 15.76 47.52
CA TRP A 176 -13.83 14.79 47.76
C TRP A 176 -13.41 14.18 46.43
N VAL A 177 -12.11 14.21 46.16
CA VAL A 177 -11.52 13.53 45.01
C VAL A 177 -10.44 12.60 45.52
N THR A 178 -10.54 11.32 45.21
CA THR A 178 -9.55 10.32 45.60
C THR A 178 -8.76 9.82 44.41
N SER A 179 -7.46 9.59 44.59
CA SER A 179 -6.68 8.82 43.62
C SER A 179 -7.09 7.34 43.64
N ASP A 180 -6.57 6.59 42.68
CA ASP A 180 -6.52 5.13 42.78
C ASP A 180 -5.75 4.70 44.04
N TRP A 181 -6.09 3.52 44.56
CA TRP A 181 -5.36 2.88 45.65
C TRP A 181 -3.95 2.49 45.20
N SER A 182 -2.99 2.63 46.12
CA SER A 182 -1.67 2.02 45.95
C SER A 182 -1.81 0.50 45.86
N GLY A 183 -0.78 -0.16 45.33
CA GLY A 183 -0.63 -1.59 45.56
C GLY A 183 -0.64 -1.91 47.06
N CYS A 184 -1.15 -3.08 47.42
CA CYS A 184 -1.17 -3.53 48.80
C CYS A 184 0.26 -3.75 49.31
N SER A 185 0.55 -3.32 50.55
CA SER A 185 1.90 -3.43 51.12
C SER A 185 2.38 -4.87 51.30
N LYS A 186 1.45 -5.84 51.35
CA LYS A 186 1.76 -7.27 51.43
C LYS A 186 0.90 -8.07 50.46
N PRO A 187 1.41 -9.15 49.86
CA PRO A 187 0.62 -10.02 49.00
C PRO A 187 -0.43 -10.84 49.77
N CYS A 188 -0.18 -11.13 51.05
CA CYS A 188 -1.05 -11.89 51.96
C CYS A 188 -0.70 -11.56 53.42
N GLY A 189 -1.48 -12.08 54.38
CA GLY A 189 -1.21 -11.96 55.82
C GLY A 189 -1.51 -10.57 56.42
N GLY A 190 -2.33 -9.77 55.74
CA GLY A 190 -2.73 -8.42 56.16
C GLY A 190 -1.67 -7.37 55.85
N GLY A 191 -1.95 -6.56 54.83
CA GLY A 191 -1.21 -5.35 54.49
C GLY A 191 -2.12 -4.13 54.50
N ASP A 192 -1.56 -2.99 54.09
CA ASP A 192 -2.24 -1.72 53.99
C ASP A 192 -2.06 -1.17 52.58
N MET A 193 -3.13 -0.58 52.04
CA MET A 193 -3.09 0.22 50.83
C MET A 193 -3.46 1.65 51.17
N GLN A 194 -2.84 2.59 50.47
CA GLN A 194 -3.05 4.01 50.70
C GLN A 194 -3.52 4.69 49.41
N ARG A 195 -4.37 5.70 49.54
CA ARG A 195 -4.74 6.60 48.43
C ARG A 195 -4.73 8.04 48.88
N LYS A 196 -4.53 8.95 47.95
CA LYS A 196 -4.57 10.38 48.23
C LYS A 196 -6.01 10.87 48.20
N VAL A 197 -6.41 11.66 49.19
CA VAL A 197 -7.70 12.35 49.27
C VAL A 197 -7.44 13.85 49.10
N LEU A 198 -8.02 14.43 48.07
CA LEU A 198 -7.98 15.86 47.79
C LEU A 198 -9.36 16.45 48.04
N CYS A 199 -9.38 17.67 48.58
CA CYS A 199 -10.59 18.49 48.64
C CYS A 199 -10.56 19.49 47.49
N PHE A 200 -11.67 19.62 46.78
CA PHE A 200 -11.85 20.57 45.70
C PHE A 200 -12.96 21.53 46.03
N LYS A 201 -12.70 22.82 45.77
CA LYS A 201 -13.67 23.90 45.89
C LYS A 201 -13.35 24.95 44.81
N ASP A 202 -14.37 25.44 44.12
CA ASP A 202 -14.24 26.50 43.09
C ASP A 202 -13.16 26.18 42.04
N ASN A 203 -13.12 24.93 41.56
CA ASN A 203 -12.18 24.42 40.56
C ASN A 203 -10.68 24.46 40.98
N ALA A 204 -10.39 24.54 42.27
CA ALA A 204 -9.04 24.49 42.83
C ALA A 204 -8.92 23.40 43.90
N VAL A 205 -7.71 22.80 44.01
CA VAL A 205 -7.36 21.96 45.15
C VAL A 205 -7.25 22.86 46.37
N VAL A 206 -8.11 22.65 47.35
CA VAL A 206 -8.08 23.38 48.63
C VAL A 206 -7.61 22.47 49.76
N ASN A 207 -7.51 23.00 50.98
CA ASN A 207 -7.08 22.19 52.11
C ASN A 207 -8.09 21.06 52.36
N VAL A 208 -7.61 19.83 52.57
CA VAL A 208 -8.45 18.65 52.79
C VAL A 208 -9.47 18.82 53.93
N LYS A 209 -9.13 19.66 54.92
CA LYS A 209 -9.99 19.97 56.07
C LYS A 209 -11.18 20.87 55.74
N GLU A 210 -11.15 21.57 54.60
CA GLU A 210 -12.26 22.43 54.16
C GLU A 210 -13.48 21.63 53.72
N CYS A 211 -13.26 20.38 53.27
CA CYS A 211 -14.36 19.48 52.95
C CYS A 211 -14.96 18.90 54.25
N LYS A 212 -14.14 18.39 55.19
CA LYS A 212 -14.49 18.01 56.59
C LYS A 212 -13.23 18.00 57.46
N PRO A 213 -13.31 18.48 58.72
CA PRO A 213 -12.16 18.61 59.62
C PRO A 213 -11.37 17.32 59.90
N GLU A 214 -12.04 16.18 59.92
CA GLU A 214 -11.50 14.86 60.26
C GLU A 214 -10.79 14.15 59.09
N THR A 215 -10.82 14.73 57.89
CA THR A 215 -10.31 14.06 56.68
C THR A 215 -8.78 14.15 56.61
N THR A 216 -8.13 13.02 56.34
CA THR A 216 -6.68 12.94 56.13
C THR A 216 -6.33 12.99 54.64
N LEU A 217 -5.18 13.60 54.32
CA LEU A 217 -4.65 13.68 52.94
C LEU A 217 -4.37 12.29 52.33
N PHE A 218 -4.08 11.31 53.17
CA PHE A 218 -3.90 9.92 52.78
C PHE A 218 -4.89 9.06 53.57
N ALA A 219 -5.78 8.37 52.86
CA ALA A 219 -6.66 7.36 53.44
C ALA A 219 -5.93 6.01 53.36
N SER A 220 -6.00 5.22 54.43
CA SER A 220 -5.38 3.89 54.52
C SER A 220 -6.47 2.86 54.77
N GLU A 221 -6.40 1.72 54.07
CA GLU A 221 -7.34 0.61 54.25
C GLU A 221 -6.59 -0.72 54.24
N SER A 222 -7.04 -1.67 55.07
CA SER A 222 -6.46 -3.00 55.15
C SER A 222 -6.75 -3.80 53.90
N CYS A 223 -5.73 -4.43 53.34
CA CYS A 223 -5.82 -5.27 52.13
C CYS A 223 -5.14 -6.62 52.36
N ASN A 224 -5.46 -7.60 51.51
CA ASN A 224 -4.87 -8.94 51.55
C ASN A 224 -4.88 -9.60 52.95
N THR A 225 -6.01 -9.49 53.66
CA THR A 225 -6.19 -10.00 55.03
C THR A 225 -6.31 -11.53 55.12
N HIS A 226 -6.26 -12.22 53.98
CA HIS A 226 -6.21 -13.68 53.93
C HIS A 226 -4.85 -14.18 54.43
N SER A 227 -4.83 -15.36 55.06
CA SER A 227 -3.59 -16.00 55.52
C SER A 227 -2.66 -16.32 54.35
N CYS A 228 -1.36 -16.09 54.53
CA CYS A 228 -0.36 -16.59 53.59
C CYS A 228 -0.35 -18.12 53.64
N GLY A 229 -0.57 -18.77 52.50
CA GLY A 229 -0.42 -20.21 52.40
C GLY A 229 1.02 -20.62 52.70
N ALA A 230 1.21 -21.71 53.43
CA ALA A 230 2.53 -22.30 53.62
C ALA A 230 3.02 -22.91 52.30
N GLY A 231 3.82 -22.14 51.54
CA GLY A 231 4.75 -22.61 50.52
C GLY A 231 4.17 -23.27 49.26
N ASN A 232 4.04 -22.49 48.18
CA ASN A 232 4.82 -22.67 46.93
C ASN A 232 4.31 -21.67 45.88
N ASP A 233 4.83 -20.44 45.92
CA ASP A 233 4.69 -19.49 44.82
C ASP A 233 5.85 -19.70 43.85
N ILE A 234 5.57 -20.38 42.73
CA ILE A 234 6.17 -20.02 41.45
C ILE A 234 5.17 -19.03 40.83
N CYS A 235 5.46 -17.75 40.99
CA CYS A 235 5.00 -16.71 40.07
C CYS A 235 6.08 -16.47 39.01
#